data_AF-A0A9X6GCM2-F1
#
_entry.id   AF-A0A9X6GCM2-F1
#
_cell.length_a   1.000
_cell.length_b   1.000
_cell.length_c   1.000
_cell.angle_alpha   90.00
_cell.angle_beta   90.00
_cell.angle_gamma   90.00
#
_symmetry.space_group_name_H-M   'P 1'
#
loop_
_entity.id
_entity.type
_entity.pdbx_description
1 polymer ?
#
loop_
_entity_poly.entity_id
_entity_poly.type
_entity_poly.pdbx_seq_one_letter_code
_entity_poly.pdbx_strand_id
1 'polypeptide(L)'
;MNIEVGKFYATDHMEGDIKETNIILVLPNKENTPDFQIRTETMYLVNDEVNSLDENNWIPQCLKREATEKEIQVFQQQRNDLGDLQSYSAVVSGGE
;
A
#
# COMPACT_ATOMS: atom_id res chain seq x y z
N MET A 1 3.30 -0.23 17.76
CA MET A 1 2.92 -1.36 16.87
C MET A 1 4.20 -1.97 16.34
N ASN A 2 4.35 -3.30 16.41
CA ASN A 2 5.49 -3.97 15.79
C ASN A 2 5.11 -4.27 14.33
N ILE A 3 5.97 -3.86 13.38
CA ILE A 3 5.69 -4.08 11.95
C ILE A 3 6.29 -5.41 11.52
N GLU A 4 5.47 -6.27 10.93
CA GLU A 4 5.85 -7.63 10.56
C GLU A 4 5.67 -7.85 9.05
N VAL A 5 6.63 -8.56 8.45
CA VAL A 5 6.57 -8.96 7.04
C VAL A 5 5.38 -9.91 6.83
N GLY A 6 4.63 -9.71 5.74
CA GLY A 6 3.45 -10.47 5.39
C GLY A 6 2.16 -10.01 6.08
N LYS A 7 2.23 -9.03 6.98
CA LYS A 7 1.03 -8.43 7.60
C LYS A 7 0.55 -7.20 6.83
N PHE A 8 -0.74 -6.93 7.00
CA PHE A 8 -1.43 -5.79 6.42
C PHE A 8 -1.69 -4.72 7.47
N TYR A 9 -1.42 -3.48 7.08
CA TYR A 9 -1.64 -2.29 7.89
C TYR A 9 -2.44 -1.28 7.09
N ALA A 10 -2.95 -0.26 7.77
CA ALA A 10 -3.63 0.84 7.12
C ALA A 10 -3.30 2.19 7.75
N THR A 11 -3.40 3.22 6.92
CA THR A 11 -3.46 4.61 7.37
C THR A 11 -4.56 5.33 6.61
N ASP A 12 -5.33 6.11 7.34
CA ASP A 12 -6.47 6.87 6.82
C ASP A 12 -6.13 8.37 6.86
N HIS A 13 -6.58 9.11 5.86
CA HIS A 13 -6.54 10.56 5.81
C HIS A 13 -7.92 11.10 5.41
N MET A 14 -8.31 12.22 6.01
CA MET A 14 -9.59 12.88 5.71
C MET A 14 -9.29 14.27 5.18
N GLU A 15 -9.74 14.57 3.97
CA GLU A 15 -9.70 15.90 3.37
C GLU A 15 -11.13 16.35 3.05
N GLY A 16 -11.74 17.08 3.98
CA GLY A 16 -13.16 17.42 3.91
C GLY A 16 -14.03 16.16 3.95
N ASP A 17 -14.85 15.96 2.92
CA ASP A 17 -15.71 14.78 2.77
C ASP A 17 -15.01 13.62 2.05
N ILE A 18 -13.74 13.79 1.66
CA ILE A 18 -12.94 12.75 1.00
C ILE A 18 -12.22 11.93 2.08
N LYS A 19 -12.46 10.62 2.07
CA LYS A 19 -11.72 9.64 2.85
C LYS A 19 -10.69 8.94 1.97
N GLU A 20 -9.44 9.07 2.33
CA GLU A 20 -8.33 8.36 1.73
C GLU A 20 -7.88 7.23 2.66
N THR A 21 -7.73 6.02 2.12
CA THR A 21 -7.19 4.89 2.89
C THR A 21 -6.06 4.24 2.10
N ASN A 22 -4.89 4.12 2.71
CA ASN A 22 -3.80 3.29 2.20
C ASN A 22 -3.83 1.95 2.94
N ILE A 23 -4.09 0.85 2.23
CA ILE A 23 -3.95 -0.51 2.73
C ILE A 23 -2.58 -1.03 2.29
N ILE A 24 -1.76 -1.46 3.25
CA ILE A 24 -0.33 -1.62 3.07
C ILE A 24 0.07 -3.05 3.46
N LEU A 25 0.48 -3.86 2.49
CA LEU A 25 1.12 -5.16 2.72
C LEU A 25 2.62 -4.96 2.90
N VAL A 26 3.18 -5.45 4.00
CA VAL A 26 4.63 -5.41 4.23
C VAL A 26 5.30 -6.58 3.52
N LEU A 27 6.28 -6.28 2.67
CA LEU A 27 7.04 -7.26 1.92
C LEU A 27 8.41 -7.50 2.55
N PRO A 28 9.08 -8.62 2.22
CA PRO A 28 10.50 -8.76 2.52
C PRO A 28 11.30 -7.62 1.88
N ASN A 29 12.17 -6.99 2.66
CA ASN A 29 13.09 -5.97 2.17
C ASN A 29 14.06 -6.58 1.13
N LYS A 30 14.34 -5.80 0.09
CA LYS A 30 15.43 -6.05 -0.87
C LYS A 30 16.72 -5.42 -0.35
N GLU A 31 17.87 -5.84 -0.88
CA GLU A 31 19.20 -5.31 -0.51
C GLU A 31 19.29 -3.77 -0.59
N ASN A 32 18.55 -3.17 -1.52
CA ASN A 32 18.51 -1.72 -1.74
C ASN A 32 17.38 -0.99 -0.99
N THR A 33 16.65 -1.66 -0.11
CA THR A 33 15.62 -1.01 0.71
C THR A 33 16.31 -0.20 1.82
N PRO A 34 16.11 1.12 1.93
CA PRO A 34 16.75 1.91 2.98
C PRO A 34 16.38 1.40 4.37
N ASP A 35 17.34 1.35 5.30
CA ASP A 35 17.15 0.80 6.65
C ASP A 35 16.03 1.48 7.46
N PHE A 36 15.72 2.74 7.17
CA PHE A 36 14.66 3.50 7.82
C PHE A 36 13.28 3.33 7.16
N GLN A 37 13.21 2.55 6.08
CA GLN A 37 11.99 2.24 5.34
C GLN A 37 11.71 0.75 5.34
N ILE A 38 10.47 0.42 4.99
CA ILE A 38 10.01 -0.94 4.73
C ILE A 38 9.48 -1.00 3.31
N ARG A 39 9.77 -2.09 2.62
CA ARG A 39 9.19 -2.37 1.30
C ARG A 39 7.75 -2.84 1.46
N THR A 40 6.86 -2.33 0.63
CA THR A 40 5.43 -2.60 0.72
C THR A 40 4.76 -2.67 -0.65
N GLU A 41 3.62 -3.35 -0.70
CA GLU A 41 2.60 -3.08 -1.72
C GLU A 41 1.49 -2.25 -1.08
N THR A 42 1.13 -1.14 -1.69
CA THR A 42 0.12 -0.22 -1.16
C THR A 42 -1.05 -0.11 -2.12
N MET A 43 -2.24 -0.39 -1.63
CA MET A 43 -3.49 -0.04 -2.28
C MET A 43 -3.99 1.29 -1.74
N TYR A 44 -4.24 2.23 -2.64
CA TYR A 44 -4.81 3.53 -2.30
C TYR A 44 -6.29 3.55 -2.67
N LEU A 45 -7.12 3.84 -1.68
CA LEU A 45 -8.57 4.00 -1.81
C LEU A 45 -8.96 5.46 -1.63
N VAL A 46 -9.93 5.91 -2.43
CA VAL A 46 -10.60 7.21 -2.26
C VAL A 46 -12.10 6.93 -2.13
N ASN A 47 -12.69 7.33 -1.01
CA ASN A 47 -14.09 7.04 -0.66
C ASN A 47 -14.45 5.55 -0.83
N ASP A 48 -13.57 4.69 -0.33
CA ASP A 48 -13.63 3.21 -0.43
C ASP A 48 -13.57 2.64 -1.88
N GLU A 49 -13.31 3.47 -2.89
CA GLU A 49 -13.04 3.04 -4.28
C GLU A 49 -11.55 2.87 -4.53
N VAL A 50 -11.16 1.79 -5.20
CA VAL A 50 -9.75 1.51 -5.53
C VAL A 50 -9.25 2.50 -6.58
N ASN A 51 -8.23 3.26 -6.23
CA ASN A 51 -7.58 4.20 -7.13
C ASN A 51 -6.30 3.62 -7.73
N SER A 52 -5.41 3.06 -6.91
CA SER A 52 -4.17 2.41 -7.38
C SER A 52 -3.73 1.27 -6.46
N LEU A 53 -2.84 0.44 -6.98
CA LEU A 53 -2.14 -0.62 -6.24
C LEU A 53 -0.71 -0.71 -6.76
N ASP A 54 0.28 -0.31 -5.95
CA ASP A 54 1.66 -0.14 -6.39
C ASP A 54 2.67 -0.68 -5.38
N GLU A 55 3.84 -1.14 -5.84
CA GLU A 55 5.00 -1.34 -4.96
C GLU A 55 5.64 0.00 -4.61
N ASN A 56 5.82 0.26 -3.31
CA ASN A 56 6.50 1.45 -2.80
C ASN A 56 7.20 1.13 -1.45
N ASN A 57 7.78 2.16 -0.83
CA ASN A 57 8.39 2.06 0.48
C ASN A 57 7.71 3.01 1.46
N TRP A 58 7.52 2.57 2.70
CA TRP A 58 6.96 3.40 3.77
C TRP A 58 7.94 3.58 4.92
N ILE A 59 7.79 4.70 5.63
CA ILE A 59 8.37 4.88 6.96
C ILE A 59 7.47 4.13 7.96
N PRO A 60 7.98 3.17 8.75
CA PRO A 60 7.16 2.33 9.64
C PRO A 60 6.22 3.11 10.57
N GLN A 61 6.64 4.30 11.02
CA GLN A 61 5.88 5.17 11.91
C GLN A 61 4.63 5.80 11.26
N CYS A 62 4.52 5.73 9.94
CA CYS A 62 3.34 6.18 9.21
C CYS A 62 2.21 5.14 9.22
N LEU A 63 2.49 3.86 9.48
CA LEU A 63 1.46 2.82 9.60
C LEU A 63 0.74 3.01 10.95
N LYS A 64 -0.59 3.23 10.91
CA LYS A 64 -1.35 3.66 12.10
C LYS A 64 -2.11 2.54 12.79
N ARG A 65 -2.62 1.58 12.01
CA ARG A 65 -3.40 0.44 12.51
C ARG A 65 -3.16 -0.80 11.67
N GLU A 66 -3.55 -1.95 12.17
CA GLU A 66 -3.72 -3.15 11.34
C GLU A 66 -4.88 -2.92 10.37
N ALA A 67 -4.75 -3.48 9.16
CA ALA A 67 -5.86 -3.48 8.21
C ALA A 67 -6.96 -4.42 8.71
N THR A 68 -8.21 -4.04 8.47
CA THR A 68 -9.37 -4.89 8.77
C THR A 68 -9.47 -6.06 7.79
N GLU A 69 -10.16 -7.12 8.17
CA GLU A 69 -10.38 -8.28 7.30
C GLU A 69 -11.02 -7.89 5.95
N LYS A 70 -11.95 -6.92 5.96
CA LYS A 70 -12.59 -6.41 4.74
C LYS A 70 -11.57 -5.72 3.82
N GLU A 71 -10.70 -4.89 4.37
CA GLU A 71 -9.64 -4.21 3.60
C GLU A 71 -8.66 -5.22 3.00
N ILE A 72 -8.28 -6.24 3.76
CA ILE A 72 -7.40 -7.32 3.28
C ILE A 72 -8.07 -8.09 2.13
N GLN A 73 -9.36 -8.40 2.23
CA GLN A 73 -10.10 -9.08 1.16
C GLN A 73 -10.14 -8.24 -0.13
N VAL A 74 -10.45 -6.94 -0.02
CA VAL A 74 -10.43 -6.02 -1.16
C VAL A 74 -9.04 -5.96 -1.79
N PHE A 75 -8.00 -5.87 -0.95
CA PHE A 75 -6.62 -5.86 -1.41
C PHE A 75 -6.29 -7.11 -2.23
N GLN A 76 -6.54 -8.29 -1.65
CA GLN A 76 -6.22 -9.57 -2.28
C GLN A 76 -7.00 -9.77 -3.59
N GLN A 77 -8.26 -9.35 -3.64
CA GLN A 77 -9.07 -9.44 -4.84
C GLN A 77 -8.46 -8.61 -5.98
N GLN A 78 -8.16 -7.33 -5.73
CA GLN A 78 -7.55 -6.48 -6.75
C GLN A 78 -6.16 -6.98 -7.17
N ARG A 79 -5.36 -7.47 -6.22
CA ARG A 79 -4.03 -8.00 -6.49
C ARG A 79 -4.06 -9.20 -7.43
N ASN A 80 -5.05 -10.09 -7.24
CA ASN A 80 -5.26 -11.25 -8.10
C ASN A 80 -5.66 -10.86 -9.53
N ASP A 81 -6.41 -9.76 -9.67
CA ASP A 81 -6.89 -9.28 -10.97
C ASP A 81 -5.78 -8.60 -11.80
N LEU A 82 -4.71 -8.11 -11.16
CA LEU A 82 -3.67 -7.29 -11.80
C LEU A 82 -2.45 -8.05 -12.38
N GLY A 83 -2.22 -9.33 -12.05
CA GLY A 83 -0.98 -10.00 -12.45
C GLY A 83 0.26 -9.32 -11.83
N ASP A 84 1.44 -9.34 -12.46
CA ASP A 84 2.62 -8.63 -11.93
C ASP A 84 2.43 -7.10 -11.97
N LEU A 85 2.61 -6.42 -10.83
CA LEU A 85 2.40 -4.98 -10.71
C LEU A 85 3.56 -4.17 -11.30
N GLN A 86 3.21 -3.06 -11.95
CA GLN A 86 4.18 -2.06 -12.38
C GLN A 86 4.67 -1.24 -11.18
N SER A 87 5.94 -0.83 -11.20
CA SER A 87 6.47 0.07 -10.17
C SER A 87 5.96 1.49 -10.38
N TYR A 88 5.88 2.29 -9.32
CA TYR A 88 5.52 3.72 -9.42
C TYR A 88 6.36 4.48 -10.46
N SER A 89 7.65 4.15 -10.59
CA SER A 89 8.53 4.72 -11.61
C SER A 89 8.10 4.41 -13.05
N ALA A 90 7.48 3.25 -13.29
CA ALA A 90 6.97 2.85 -14.61
C ALA A 90 5.71 3.64 -14.99
N VAL A 91 4.86 3.99 -14.00
CA VAL A 91 3.62 4.76 -14.22
C VAL A 91 3.93 6.23 -14.54
N VAL A 92 4.88 6.84 -13.84
CA VAL A 92 5.20 8.28 -14.03
C VAL A 92 6.02 8.55 -15.29
N SER A 93 6.75 7.55 -15.80
CA SER A 93 7.62 7.69 -16.97
C SER A 93 6.92 7.37 -18.31
N GLY A 94 5.65 6.98 -18.29
CA GLY A 94 4.92 6.45 -19.45
C GLY A 94 4.09 7.45 -20.26
N GLY A 95 4.34 8.75 -20.11
CA GLY A 95 3.68 9.80 -20.89
C GLY A 95 4.64 10.53 -21.81
N GLU A 96 4.98 9.92 -22.94
CA GLU A 96 5.52 10.61 -24.13
C GLU A 96 4.58 10.44 -25.32
#